data_AF-A0A1A1YAF7-F1
#
_entry.id   AF-A0A1A1YAF7-F1
#
_cell.length_a   1.000
_cell.length_b   1.000
_cell.length_c   1.000
_cell.angle_alpha   90.00
_cell.angle_beta   90.00
_cell.angle_gamma   90.00
#
_symmetry.space_group_name_H-M   'P 1'
#
loop_
_entity.id
_entity.type
_entity.pdbx_description
1 polymer ?
#
loop_
_entity_poly.entity_id
_entity_poly.type
_entity_poly.pdbx_seq_one_letter_code
_entity_poly.pdbx_strand_id
1 'polypeptide(L)'
;MFKLVAAVAVLAAVASGCANQSNDNPATGTTTPSGPTAQSLTTQLNTADGKHVANATVDFTSGYATVTVETVATGAMSPGFHGVHIHAVGKCEGDFTSAGEHFQAPGHTGQPASGDLPPLLIRSDGAGKLVATSDAFTADQLKGPEGSAIVLHQGADISGTASDQRIACGVLSPATTAGTSVSTSISTSTVTTSVVAPVPPATVTETTSPTPATTTESPSPSTSTSTVTVTQTTSTTTAPPGG
;
A
#
# COMPACT_ATOMS: atom_id res chain seq x y z
N MET A 1 -53.96 36.56 20.50
CA MET A 1 -53.35 37.90 20.68
C MET A 1 -52.12 37.97 19.80
N PHE A 2 -52.21 38.78 18.73
CA PHE A 2 -51.16 39.03 17.75
C PHE A 2 -49.97 39.75 18.39
N LYS A 3 -48.72 39.33 18.08
CA LYS A 3 -47.62 40.27 17.85
C LYS A 3 -46.70 39.79 16.73
N LEU A 4 -46.79 40.56 15.65
CA LEU A 4 -46.01 40.63 14.44
C LEU A 4 -44.86 41.62 14.70
N VAL A 5 -43.60 41.28 14.38
CA VAL A 5 -42.46 42.24 14.26
C VAL A 5 -41.56 41.68 13.16
N ALA A 6 -41.77 42.05 11.89
CA ALA A 6 -41.27 43.25 11.19
C ALA A 6 -39.75 43.21 10.92
N ALA A 7 -39.42 42.88 9.67
CA ALA A 7 -38.10 42.97 9.06
C ALA A 7 -37.68 44.42 8.82
N VAL A 8 -36.38 44.71 8.92
CA VAL A 8 -35.77 45.93 8.39
C VAL A 8 -34.61 45.52 7.48
N ALA A 9 -34.84 45.65 6.18
CA ALA A 9 -33.82 45.61 5.14
C ALA A 9 -33.20 47.00 5.02
N VAL A 10 -31.88 47.09 5.09
CA VAL A 10 -31.14 48.31 4.75
C VAL A 10 -30.50 48.09 3.37
N LEU A 11 -31.03 48.82 2.40
CA LEU A 11 -30.55 48.93 1.03
C LEU A 11 -29.64 50.17 0.97
N ALA A 12 -28.34 49.99 0.75
CA ALA A 12 -27.41 51.07 0.49
C ALA A 12 -26.99 51.04 -0.99
N ALA A 13 -27.51 51.99 -1.76
CA ALA A 13 -27.10 52.28 -3.12
C ALA A 13 -25.81 53.12 -3.11
N VAL A 14 -24.79 52.71 -3.86
CA VAL A 14 -23.65 53.55 -4.21
C VAL A 14 -23.56 53.68 -5.73
N ALA A 15 -23.36 54.92 -6.16
CA ALA A 15 -23.51 55.41 -7.51
C ALA A 15 -22.36 55.01 -8.44
N SER A 16 -22.74 54.77 -9.70
CA SER A 16 -21.88 54.54 -10.85
C SER A 16 -20.94 55.72 -11.14
N GLY A 17 -19.64 55.44 -11.19
CA GLY A 17 -18.65 56.27 -11.89
C GLY A 17 -18.13 55.50 -13.11
N CYS A 18 -18.39 56.01 -14.31
CA CYS A 18 -17.83 55.49 -15.56
C CYS A 18 -16.46 56.15 -15.79
N ALA A 19 -15.39 55.36 -15.80
CA ALA A 19 -14.12 55.73 -16.40
C ALA A 19 -13.69 54.62 -17.37
N ASN A 20 -13.63 54.99 -18.64
CA ASN A 20 -13.21 54.17 -19.77
C ASN A 20 -11.67 54.11 -19.77
N GLN A 21 -11.09 52.98 -19.34
CA GLN A 21 -9.66 52.72 -19.54
C GLN A 21 -9.47 51.43 -20.33
N SER A 22 -8.80 51.62 -21.46
CA SER A 22 -8.14 50.71 -22.39
C SER A 22 -8.03 49.25 -21.94
N ASN A 23 -8.59 48.36 -22.76
CA ASN A 23 -8.45 46.91 -22.66
C ASN A 23 -7.00 46.46 -22.92
N ASP A 24 -6.18 46.43 -21.87
CA ASP A 24 -5.08 45.47 -21.77
C ASP A 24 -5.64 44.20 -21.14
N ASN A 25 -5.73 43.13 -21.95
CA ASN A 25 -6.22 41.81 -21.59
C ASN A 25 -5.45 41.20 -20.40
N PRO A 26 -6.02 41.10 -19.19
CA PRO A 26 -5.50 40.23 -18.16
C PRO A 26 -6.16 38.87 -18.38
N ALA A 27 -5.34 37.87 -18.70
CA ALA A 27 -5.78 36.48 -18.78
C ALA A 27 -6.72 36.15 -17.60
N THR A 28 -7.98 35.91 -17.93
CA THR A 28 -8.99 35.36 -17.04
C THR A 28 -8.44 34.05 -16.49
N GLY A 29 -7.90 34.10 -15.27
CA GLY A 29 -7.65 32.92 -14.48
C GLY A 29 -9.01 32.29 -14.19
N THR A 30 -9.40 31.32 -15.02
CA THR A 30 -10.42 30.35 -14.68
C THR A 30 -10.01 29.69 -13.38
N THR A 31 -10.64 30.09 -12.27
CA THR A 31 -10.70 29.29 -11.06
C THR A 31 -11.52 28.06 -11.41
N THR A 32 -10.85 27.04 -11.95
CA THR A 32 -11.38 25.69 -12.02
C THR A 32 -11.88 25.34 -10.62
N PRO A 33 -13.15 24.94 -10.43
CA PRO A 33 -13.56 24.33 -9.18
C PRO A 33 -12.61 23.17 -8.96
N SER A 34 -11.83 23.21 -7.89
CA SER A 34 -11.02 22.06 -7.49
C SER A 34 -12.01 20.90 -7.40
N GLY A 35 -11.89 19.93 -8.32
CA GLY A 35 -12.65 18.69 -8.22
C GLY A 35 -12.41 18.07 -6.84
N PRO A 36 -13.29 17.16 -6.39
CA PRO A 36 -13.14 16.53 -5.08
C PRO A 36 -11.69 16.04 -4.94
N THR A 37 -10.97 16.63 -4.00
CA THR A 37 -9.59 16.30 -3.70
C THR A 37 -9.57 14.82 -3.33
N ALA A 38 -8.88 13.98 -4.11
CA ALA A 38 -8.74 12.57 -3.78
C ALA A 38 -8.11 12.47 -2.37
N GLN A 39 -8.89 11.98 -1.41
CA GLN A 39 -8.41 11.74 -0.05
C GLN A 39 -7.95 10.30 0.00
N SER A 40 -6.73 10.05 0.45
CA SER A 40 -6.20 8.70 0.58
C SER A 40 -5.67 8.49 1.99
N LEU A 41 -6.00 7.33 2.57
CA LEU A 41 -5.40 6.84 3.80
C LEU A 41 -4.57 5.60 3.48
N THR A 42 -3.47 5.40 4.21
CA THR A 42 -2.59 4.25 4.03
C THR A 42 -2.13 3.71 5.37
N THR A 43 -1.73 2.45 5.38
CA THR A 43 -1.06 1.83 6.51
C THR A 43 -0.27 0.57 6.11
N GLN A 44 0.67 0.21 6.98
CA GLN A 44 1.34 -1.09 6.97
C GLN A 44 0.67 -1.95 8.03
N LEU A 45 0.37 -3.21 7.70
CA LEU A 45 -0.20 -4.17 8.61
C LEU A 45 0.91 -5.03 9.18
N ASN A 46 1.05 -5.00 10.49
CA ASN A 46 2.08 -5.71 11.22
C ASN A 46 1.43 -6.75 12.15
N THR A 47 2.06 -7.91 12.29
CA THR A 47 1.72 -8.92 13.30
C THR A 47 2.17 -8.45 14.69
N ALA A 48 1.74 -9.16 15.76
CA ALA A 48 2.03 -8.76 17.14
C ALA A 48 3.54 -8.78 17.47
N ASP A 49 4.33 -9.61 16.77
CA ASP A 49 5.79 -9.63 16.82
C ASP A 49 6.46 -8.54 15.96
N GLY A 50 5.67 -7.68 15.31
CA GLY A 50 6.14 -6.54 14.52
C GLY A 50 6.47 -6.86 13.07
N LYS A 51 6.30 -8.10 12.60
CA LYS A 51 6.54 -8.47 11.19
C LYS A 51 5.52 -7.79 10.28
N HIS A 52 6.01 -7.05 9.30
CA HIS A 52 5.19 -6.44 8.24
C HIS A 52 4.70 -7.53 7.26
N VAL A 53 3.39 -7.64 7.08
CA VAL A 53 2.78 -8.71 6.27
C VAL A 53 1.94 -8.21 5.10
N ALA A 54 1.36 -7.01 5.19
CA ALA A 54 0.56 -6.42 4.13
C ALA A 54 0.61 -4.90 4.15
N ASN A 55 0.24 -4.27 3.04
CA ASN A 55 -0.04 -2.85 2.94
C ASN A 55 -1.54 -2.66 2.68
N ALA A 56 -2.10 -1.55 3.17
CA ALA A 56 -3.43 -1.13 2.80
C ALA A 56 -3.49 0.33 2.35
N THR A 57 -4.37 0.60 1.39
CA THR A 57 -4.80 1.94 0.99
C THR A 57 -6.31 2.04 1.03
N VAL A 58 -6.81 3.22 1.36
CA VAL A 58 -8.23 3.58 1.30
C VAL A 58 -8.34 4.88 0.51
N ASP A 59 -8.70 4.76 -0.75
CA ASP A 59 -8.79 5.87 -1.68
C ASP A 59 -10.25 6.32 -1.83
N PHE A 60 -10.54 7.55 -1.44
CA PHE A 60 -11.88 8.14 -1.51
C PHE A 60 -12.01 8.94 -2.81
N THR A 61 -12.88 8.47 -3.71
CA THR A 61 -13.14 9.11 -5.00
C THR A 61 -14.62 8.94 -5.34
N SER A 62 -15.25 9.98 -5.91
CA SER A 62 -16.64 9.91 -6.40
C SER A 62 -17.68 9.43 -5.38
N GLY A 63 -17.47 9.74 -4.09
CA GLY A 63 -18.45 9.48 -3.03
C GLY A 63 -18.36 8.10 -2.36
N TYR A 64 -17.37 7.28 -2.72
CA TYR A 64 -17.12 5.98 -2.07
C TYR A 64 -15.61 5.78 -1.80
N ALA A 65 -15.30 4.80 -0.95
CA ALA A 65 -13.95 4.35 -0.65
C ALA A 65 -13.58 3.15 -1.53
N THR A 66 -12.36 3.14 -2.07
CA THR A 66 -11.72 1.95 -2.64
C THR A 66 -10.65 1.48 -1.66
N VAL A 67 -10.87 0.32 -1.04
CA VAL A 67 -9.92 -0.30 -0.11
C VAL A 67 -9.09 -1.33 -0.88
N THR A 68 -7.77 -1.16 -0.86
CA THR A 68 -6.83 -2.18 -1.35
C THR A 68 -6.05 -2.73 -0.17
N VAL A 69 -5.96 -4.05 -0.06
CA VAL A 69 -5.06 -4.74 0.89
C VAL A 69 -4.23 -5.75 0.12
N GLU A 70 -2.90 -5.70 0.26
CA GLU A 70 -1.99 -6.55 -0.50
C GLU A 70 -0.83 -7.02 0.38
N THR A 71 -0.55 -8.33 0.33
CA THR A 71 0.60 -8.91 1.03
C THR A 71 1.92 -8.40 0.47
N VAL A 72 2.92 -8.22 1.33
CA VAL A 72 4.23 -7.67 0.93
C VAL A 72 5.09 -8.66 0.12
N ALA A 73 4.86 -9.96 0.29
CA ALA A 73 5.62 -11.01 -0.37
C ALA A 73 4.87 -12.35 -0.29
N THR A 74 5.31 -13.32 -1.10
CA THR A 74 4.96 -14.74 -0.90
C THR A 74 5.43 -15.22 0.47
N GLY A 75 4.66 -16.09 1.12
CA GLY A 75 4.93 -16.59 2.47
C GLY A 75 4.78 -15.53 3.58
N ALA A 76 4.24 -14.34 3.28
CA ALA A 76 3.97 -13.33 4.30
C ALA A 76 2.88 -13.80 5.27
N MET A 77 1.86 -14.48 4.76
CA MET A 77 0.68 -14.95 5.49
C MET A 77 0.35 -16.42 5.20
N SER A 78 -0.39 -17.06 6.10
CA SER A 78 -0.92 -18.41 5.92
C SER A 78 -1.97 -18.46 4.80
N PRO A 79 -2.04 -19.53 4.00
CA PRO A 79 -3.10 -19.70 3.00
C PRO A 79 -4.49 -19.76 3.64
N GLY A 80 -5.50 -19.21 2.94
CA GLY A 80 -6.89 -19.22 3.39
C GLY A 80 -7.57 -17.87 3.25
N PHE A 81 -8.81 -17.80 3.70
CA PHE A 81 -9.57 -16.57 3.79
C PHE A 81 -9.33 -15.90 5.15
N HIS A 82 -9.01 -14.61 5.11
CA HIS A 82 -8.76 -13.78 6.27
C HIS A 82 -9.75 -12.62 6.28
N GLY A 83 -10.46 -12.44 7.40
CA GLY A 83 -11.35 -11.30 7.62
C GLY A 83 -10.60 -9.99 7.54
N VAL A 84 -11.22 -8.97 6.96
CA VAL A 84 -10.66 -7.63 6.83
C VAL A 84 -11.68 -6.63 7.36
N HIS A 85 -11.33 -5.95 8.45
CA HIS A 85 -12.24 -5.00 9.09
C HIS A 85 -11.52 -3.70 9.39
N ILE A 86 -12.22 -2.58 9.21
CA ILE A 86 -11.82 -1.30 9.81
C ILE A 86 -12.38 -1.29 11.23
N HIS A 87 -11.52 -1.04 12.21
CA HIS A 87 -11.83 -0.94 13.63
C HIS A 87 -11.84 0.52 14.10
N ALA A 88 -12.63 0.77 15.14
CA ALA A 88 -13.03 2.11 15.59
C ALA A 88 -11.93 2.95 16.25
N VAL A 89 -10.79 2.34 16.62
CA VAL A 89 -9.68 3.02 17.30
C VAL A 89 -8.39 2.80 16.52
N GLY A 90 -7.66 3.88 16.25
CA GLY A 90 -6.36 3.88 15.58
C GLY A 90 -5.22 3.42 16.48
N LYS A 91 -5.32 2.21 17.05
CA LYS A 91 -4.29 1.61 17.93
C LYS A 91 -4.08 0.13 17.63
N CYS A 92 -2.83 -0.29 17.55
CA CYS A 92 -2.42 -1.66 17.25
C CYS A 92 -1.45 -2.20 18.32
N GLU A 93 -1.93 -2.39 19.55
CA GLU A 93 -1.16 -2.85 20.70
C GLU A 93 -1.57 -4.26 21.12
N GLY A 94 -0.64 -5.05 21.66
CA GLY A 94 -0.92 -6.38 22.20
C GLY A 94 -1.47 -7.36 21.15
N ASP A 95 -2.61 -7.97 21.45
CA ASP A 95 -3.39 -8.83 20.55
C ASP A 95 -4.34 -8.03 19.64
N PHE A 96 -4.10 -6.72 19.52
CA PHE A 96 -4.89 -5.75 18.75
C PHE A 96 -6.30 -5.49 19.27
N THR A 97 -6.67 -5.99 20.46
CA THR A 97 -7.92 -5.58 21.13
C THR A 97 -7.98 -4.06 21.39
N SER A 98 -6.83 -3.39 21.46
CA SER A 98 -6.71 -1.92 21.53
C SER A 98 -7.37 -1.18 20.36
N ALA A 99 -7.55 -1.83 19.21
CA ALA A 99 -8.22 -1.25 18.05
C ALA A 99 -9.74 -1.08 18.27
N GLY A 100 -10.28 -1.68 19.35
CA GLY A 100 -11.70 -1.64 19.68
C GLY A 100 -12.55 -2.54 18.80
N GLU A 101 -13.85 -2.23 18.74
CA GLU A 101 -14.84 -2.93 17.91
C GLU A 101 -14.72 -2.52 16.43
N HIS A 102 -15.50 -3.18 15.56
CA HIS A 102 -15.61 -2.78 14.16
C HIS A 102 -16.12 -1.35 14.06
N PHE A 103 -15.61 -0.61 13.08
CA PHE A 103 -16.00 0.77 12.83
C PHE A 103 -17.48 0.83 12.44
N GLN A 104 -18.23 1.69 13.12
CA GLN A 104 -19.61 2.01 12.80
C GLN A 104 -19.69 3.49 12.47
N ALA A 105 -20.18 3.83 11.28
CA ALA A 105 -20.42 5.22 10.92
C ALA A 105 -21.46 5.82 11.88
N PRO A 106 -21.40 7.15 12.16
CA PRO A 106 -22.37 7.79 13.05
C PRO A 106 -23.82 7.47 12.68
N GLY A 107 -24.57 6.90 13.63
CA GLY A 107 -25.96 6.49 13.45
C GLY A 107 -26.15 5.05 12.94
N HIS A 108 -25.09 4.34 12.58
CA HIS A 108 -25.13 2.93 12.22
C HIS A 108 -24.87 2.03 13.45
N THR A 109 -25.67 0.98 13.63
CA THR A 109 -25.54 0.02 14.75
C THR A 109 -25.85 -1.43 14.33
N GLY A 110 -26.15 -1.64 13.04
CA GLY A 110 -26.51 -2.95 12.50
C GLY A 110 -25.30 -3.73 11.99
N GLN A 111 -25.60 -4.92 11.47
CA GLN A 111 -24.66 -5.81 10.79
C GLN A 111 -25.03 -5.94 9.30
N PRO A 112 -24.06 -5.98 8.37
CA PRO A 112 -22.62 -5.82 8.59
C PRO A 112 -22.27 -4.42 9.15
N ALA A 113 -21.24 -4.34 10.00
CA ALA A 113 -20.76 -3.06 10.49
C ALA A 113 -20.24 -2.21 9.32
N SER A 114 -20.20 -0.89 9.48
CA SER A 114 -19.76 0.00 8.39
C SER A 114 -18.33 -0.32 7.93
N GLY A 115 -17.46 -0.71 8.85
CA GLY A 115 -16.07 -1.10 8.59
C GLY A 115 -15.88 -2.53 8.06
N ASP A 116 -16.94 -3.30 7.84
CA ASP A 116 -16.82 -4.67 7.34
C ASP A 116 -16.47 -4.68 5.85
N LEU A 117 -15.50 -5.51 5.47
CA LEU A 117 -15.05 -5.66 4.08
C LEU A 117 -15.07 -7.14 3.66
N PRO A 118 -15.11 -7.45 2.35
CA PRO A 118 -14.93 -8.81 1.88
C PRO A 118 -13.60 -9.40 2.36
N PRO A 119 -13.53 -10.72 2.60
CA PRO A 119 -12.30 -11.34 3.11
C PRO A 119 -11.17 -11.29 2.07
N LEU A 120 -9.94 -11.21 2.57
CA LEU A 120 -8.72 -11.36 1.80
C LEU A 120 -8.42 -12.85 1.60
N LEU A 121 -8.38 -13.29 0.34
CA LEU A 121 -7.92 -14.64 0.00
C LEU A 121 -6.40 -14.66 -0.16
N ILE A 122 -5.73 -15.39 0.71
CA ILE A 122 -4.31 -15.72 0.60
C ILE A 122 -4.15 -17.05 -0.13
N ARG A 123 -3.43 -17.03 -1.24
CA ARG A 123 -3.14 -18.22 -2.06
C ARG A 123 -2.17 -19.16 -1.34
N SER A 124 -1.96 -20.35 -1.90
CA SER A 124 -1.04 -21.36 -1.36
C SER A 124 0.42 -20.90 -1.27
N ASP A 125 0.83 -19.91 -2.06
CA ASP A 125 2.17 -19.31 -2.01
C ASP A 125 2.29 -18.19 -0.97
N GLY A 126 1.22 -17.91 -0.20
CA GLY A 126 1.19 -16.89 0.84
C GLY A 126 1.02 -15.46 0.32
N ALA A 127 0.74 -15.27 -0.98
CA ALA A 127 0.40 -13.97 -1.55
C ALA A 127 -1.12 -13.80 -1.69
N GLY A 128 -1.61 -12.58 -1.48
CA GLY A 128 -3.01 -12.23 -1.67
C GLY A 128 -3.22 -10.74 -1.89
N LYS A 129 -4.32 -10.41 -2.55
CA LYS A 129 -4.75 -9.03 -2.83
C LYS A 129 -6.26 -8.94 -2.78
N LEU A 130 -6.76 -7.97 -2.03
CA LEU A 130 -8.15 -7.55 -1.98
C LEU A 130 -8.25 -6.16 -2.58
N VAL A 131 -9.26 -5.96 -3.43
CA VAL A 131 -9.75 -4.62 -3.82
C VAL A 131 -11.25 -4.64 -3.63
N ALA A 132 -11.76 -3.76 -2.77
CA ALA A 132 -13.18 -3.65 -2.47
C ALA A 132 -13.59 -2.18 -2.47
N THR A 133 -14.87 -1.93 -2.75
CA THR A 133 -15.46 -0.59 -2.63
C THR A 133 -16.49 -0.58 -1.51
N SER A 134 -16.57 0.52 -0.77
CA SER A 134 -17.60 0.74 0.26
C SER A 134 -18.04 2.20 0.26
N ASP A 135 -19.33 2.44 0.37
CA ASP A 135 -19.95 3.74 0.61
C ASP A 135 -20.41 3.90 2.07
N ALA A 136 -20.08 2.95 2.95
CA ALA A 136 -20.52 2.92 4.33
C ALA A 136 -19.75 3.87 5.27
N PHE A 137 -18.64 4.47 4.81
CA PHE A 137 -17.83 5.39 5.59
C PHE A 137 -17.12 6.42 4.70
N THR A 138 -16.67 7.52 5.32
CA THR A 138 -15.93 8.61 4.67
C THR A 138 -14.56 8.79 5.30
N ALA A 139 -13.64 9.46 4.60
CA ALA A 139 -12.29 9.70 5.11
C ALA A 139 -12.32 10.47 6.45
N ASP A 140 -13.18 11.48 6.56
CA ASP A 140 -13.28 12.32 7.75
C ASP A 140 -13.77 11.54 8.98
N GLN A 141 -14.66 10.58 8.77
CA GLN A 141 -15.09 9.66 9.82
C GLN A 141 -13.95 8.75 10.30
N LEU A 142 -13.14 8.21 9.38
CA LEU A 142 -11.98 7.37 9.74
C LEU A 142 -10.83 8.17 10.39
N LYS A 143 -10.76 9.47 10.12
CA LYS A 143 -9.83 10.43 10.75
C LYS A 143 -10.41 11.10 12.00
N GLY A 144 -11.48 10.54 12.58
CA GLY A 144 -12.05 11.02 13.84
C GLY A 144 -11.02 11.07 14.97
N PRO A 145 -11.37 11.63 16.14
CA PRO A 145 -10.42 11.86 17.23
C PRO A 145 -9.71 10.60 17.73
N GLU A 146 -10.38 9.44 17.68
CA GLU A 146 -9.79 8.14 18.05
C GLU A 146 -9.00 7.48 16.89
N GLY A 147 -9.07 8.05 15.69
CA GLY A 147 -8.56 7.46 14.45
C GLY A 147 -9.31 6.19 14.06
N SER A 148 -8.68 5.37 13.23
CA SER A 148 -9.16 4.03 12.88
C SER A 148 -7.98 3.14 12.50
N ALA A 149 -8.15 1.83 12.62
CA ALA A 149 -7.15 0.86 12.21
C ALA A 149 -7.79 -0.18 11.29
N ILE A 150 -7.02 -0.75 10.37
CA ILE A 150 -7.43 -1.94 9.62
C ILE A 150 -6.84 -3.17 10.29
N VAL A 151 -7.65 -4.22 10.44
CA VAL A 151 -7.27 -5.46 11.12
C VAL A 151 -7.53 -6.64 10.18
N LEU A 152 -6.55 -7.54 10.11
CA LEU A 152 -6.71 -8.86 9.52
C LEU A 152 -7.01 -9.88 10.60
N HIS A 153 -8.01 -10.71 10.35
CA HIS A 153 -8.42 -11.80 11.24
C HIS A 153 -7.93 -13.15 10.72
N GLN A 154 -7.76 -14.12 11.62
CA GLN A 154 -7.35 -15.49 11.27
C GLN A 154 -8.41 -16.22 10.42
N GLY A 155 -9.70 -16.00 10.72
CA GLY A 155 -10.83 -16.68 10.09
C GLY A 155 -11.52 -15.86 9.02
N ALA A 156 -12.41 -16.51 8.28
CA ALA A 156 -13.19 -15.92 7.20
C ALA A 156 -14.60 -15.58 7.69
N ASP A 157 -15.03 -14.32 7.59
CA ASP A 157 -16.35 -13.86 8.04
C ASP A 157 -17.52 -14.29 7.12
N ILE A 158 -17.37 -15.41 6.40
CA ILE A 158 -18.29 -15.83 5.33
C ILE A 158 -19.30 -16.92 5.72
N SER A 159 -19.22 -17.49 6.93
CA SER A 159 -20.08 -18.63 7.32
C SER A 159 -20.39 -18.77 8.81
N GLY A 160 -20.25 -17.72 9.63
CA GLY A 160 -20.52 -17.80 11.07
C GLY A 160 -19.46 -18.54 11.90
N THR A 161 -18.37 -18.99 11.28
CA THR A 161 -17.12 -19.43 11.94
C THR A 161 -16.05 -18.36 11.71
N ALA A 162 -16.32 -17.15 12.17
CA ALA A 162 -15.28 -16.12 12.26
C ALA A 162 -14.42 -16.44 13.49
N SER A 163 -13.11 -16.46 13.33
CA SER A 163 -12.20 -16.42 14.46
C SER A 163 -11.93 -14.95 14.76
N ASP A 164 -12.36 -14.47 15.92
CA ASP A 164 -12.10 -13.09 16.39
C ASP A 164 -10.61 -12.80 16.65
N GLN A 165 -9.75 -13.82 16.45
CA GLN A 165 -8.30 -13.67 16.54
C GLN A 165 -7.79 -12.70 15.46
N ARG A 166 -7.31 -11.55 15.93
CA ARG A 166 -6.65 -10.50 15.15
C ARG A 166 -5.19 -10.89 14.93
N ILE A 167 -4.76 -10.99 13.68
CA ILE A 167 -3.42 -11.49 13.31
C ILE A 167 -2.49 -10.41 12.79
N ALA A 168 -3.03 -9.32 12.26
CA ALA A 168 -2.25 -8.15 11.88
C ALA A 168 -3.10 -6.89 11.99
N CYS A 169 -2.45 -5.75 12.28
CA CYS A 169 -3.13 -4.47 12.46
C CYS A 169 -2.27 -3.35 11.87
N GLY A 170 -2.93 -2.34 11.30
CA GLY A 170 -2.31 -1.10 10.85
C GLY A 170 -3.18 0.12 11.13
N VAL A 171 -2.61 1.16 11.77
CA VAL A 171 -3.32 2.42 12.02
C VAL A 171 -3.43 3.21 10.72
N LEU A 172 -4.65 3.60 10.32
CA LEU A 172 -4.88 4.38 9.11
C LEU A 172 -4.38 5.81 9.31
N SER A 173 -3.51 6.25 8.41
CA SER A 173 -2.96 7.62 8.40
C SER A 173 -3.14 8.24 7.03
N PRO A 174 -3.22 9.58 6.92
CA PRO A 174 -3.21 10.24 5.62
C PRO A 174 -2.04 9.75 4.77
N ALA A 175 -2.31 9.43 3.50
CA ALA A 175 -1.25 9.17 2.56
C ALA A 175 -0.45 10.47 2.43
N THR A 176 0.75 10.49 3.00
CA THR A 176 1.72 11.51 2.66
C THR A 176 1.97 11.34 1.17
N THR A 177 1.81 12.40 0.38
CA THR A 177 2.36 12.45 -0.98
C THR A 177 3.86 12.24 -0.82
N ALA A 178 4.29 10.98 -0.80
CA ALA A 178 5.65 10.59 -0.95
C ALA A 178 5.99 10.95 -2.41
N GLY A 179 6.29 12.23 -2.62
CA GLY A 179 7.40 12.57 -3.47
C GLY A 179 8.54 11.74 -2.93
N THR A 180 8.77 10.59 -3.56
CA THR A 180 9.99 9.82 -3.47
C THR A 180 11.10 10.73 -3.99
N SER A 181 11.46 11.73 -3.19
CA SER A 181 12.80 12.27 -3.18
C SER A 181 13.65 11.14 -2.63
N VAL A 182 14.00 10.20 -3.52
CA VAL A 182 15.21 9.41 -3.34
C VAL A 182 16.29 10.46 -3.20
N SER A 183 16.66 10.78 -1.97
CA SER A 183 17.96 11.38 -1.71
C SER A 183 18.95 10.29 -2.07
N THR A 184 19.26 10.20 -3.36
CA THR A 184 20.37 9.42 -3.86
C THR A 184 21.58 10.18 -3.36
N SER A 185 22.07 9.79 -2.18
CA SER A 185 23.40 10.18 -1.76
C SER A 185 24.37 9.49 -2.71
N ILE A 186 24.62 10.15 -3.85
CA ILE A 186 25.72 9.81 -4.75
C ILE A 186 26.98 10.12 -3.95
N SER A 187 27.54 9.08 -3.33
CA SER A 187 28.84 9.18 -2.68
C SER A 187 29.90 9.17 -3.78
N THR A 188 30.30 10.35 -4.25
CA THR A 188 31.37 10.53 -5.22
C THR A 188 32.71 10.22 -4.55
N SER A 189 33.19 8.98 -4.68
CA SER A 189 34.56 8.63 -4.32
C SER A 189 35.51 9.14 -5.40
N THR A 190 36.27 10.18 -5.11
CA THR A 190 37.40 10.64 -5.94
C THR A 190 38.57 9.65 -5.82
N VAL A 191 38.85 8.94 -6.90
CA VAL A 191 40.06 8.13 -7.04
C VAL A 191 41.20 9.07 -7.45
N THR A 192 42.09 9.39 -6.50
CA THR A 192 43.31 10.15 -6.76
C THR A 192 44.36 9.21 -7.35
N THR A 193 44.48 9.17 -8.67
CA THR A 193 45.58 8.47 -9.35
C THR A 193 46.85 9.32 -9.20
N SER A 194 47.74 8.91 -8.30
CA SER A 194 49.07 9.51 -8.17
C SER A 194 49.93 9.08 -9.35
N VAL A 195 50.23 10.00 -10.25
CA VAL A 195 51.16 9.79 -11.36
C VAL A 195 52.59 9.75 -10.82
N VAL A 196 53.20 8.58 -10.87
CA VAL A 196 54.64 8.39 -10.62
C VAL A 196 55.43 8.98 -11.79
N ALA A 197 56.50 9.70 -11.47
CA ALA A 197 57.41 10.32 -12.43
C ALA A 197 58.03 9.30 -13.41
N PRO A 198 58.32 9.71 -14.67
CA PRO A 198 58.88 8.81 -15.66
C PRO A 198 60.30 8.35 -15.27
N VAL A 199 60.48 7.03 -15.18
CA VAL A 199 61.78 6.37 -15.01
C VAL A 199 62.54 6.42 -16.35
N PRO A 200 63.84 6.76 -16.39
CA PRO A 200 64.63 6.80 -17.61
C PRO A 200 64.77 5.41 -18.26
N PRO A 201 64.96 5.34 -19.59
CA PRO A 201 65.04 4.07 -20.31
C PRO A 201 66.31 3.30 -19.93
N ALA A 202 66.13 2.05 -19.49
CA ALA A 202 67.22 1.11 -19.30
C ALA A 202 67.64 0.50 -20.64
N THR A 203 68.97 0.45 -20.83
CA THR A 203 69.67 -0.17 -21.96
C THR A 203 69.27 -1.63 -22.17
N VAL A 204 68.91 -1.95 -23.41
CA VAL A 204 68.62 -3.29 -23.91
C VAL A 204 69.92 -4.09 -24.02
N THR A 205 69.98 -5.25 -23.37
CA THR A 205 70.93 -6.32 -23.70
C THR A 205 70.13 -7.56 -24.08
N GLU A 206 70.24 -7.98 -25.34
CA GLU A 206 69.66 -9.23 -25.84
C GLU A 206 70.33 -10.44 -25.16
N THR A 207 69.53 -11.43 -24.78
CA THR A 207 69.99 -12.81 -24.62
C THR A 207 68.88 -13.76 -25.08
N THR A 208 69.26 -14.64 -25.99
CA THR A 208 68.45 -15.59 -26.74
C THR A 208 68.10 -16.87 -25.97
N SER A 209 66.84 -17.32 -26.09
CA SER A 209 66.34 -18.72 -26.14
C SER A 209 66.58 -19.66 -24.92
N PRO A 210 65.87 -20.80 -24.71
CA PRO A 210 64.85 -21.46 -25.55
C PRO A 210 63.55 -21.96 -24.84
N THR A 211 62.60 -22.37 -25.69
CA THR A 211 61.42 -23.25 -25.50
C THR A 211 61.79 -24.66 -24.96
N PRO A 212 60.88 -25.61 -24.58
CA PRO A 212 59.47 -25.62 -24.12
C PRO A 212 59.25 -26.37 -22.77
N ALA A 213 58.02 -26.34 -22.20
CA ALA A 213 57.42 -27.54 -21.62
C ALA A 213 55.88 -27.45 -21.52
N THR A 214 55.24 -28.50 -22.06
CA THR A 214 53.83 -28.86 -21.97
C THR A 214 53.41 -29.14 -20.52
N THR A 215 52.27 -28.60 -20.09
CA THR A 215 51.58 -29.04 -18.87
C THR A 215 50.14 -29.41 -19.15
N THR A 216 49.83 -30.64 -18.74
CA THR A 216 48.58 -31.38 -18.81
C THR A 216 47.50 -30.72 -17.97
N GLU A 217 46.34 -30.49 -18.59
CA GLU A 217 45.12 -30.00 -17.95
C GLU A 217 44.43 -31.14 -17.18
N SER A 218 44.00 -30.86 -15.96
CA SER A 218 43.29 -31.77 -15.05
C SER A 218 41.77 -31.61 -15.21
N PRO A 219 40.98 -32.68 -15.44
CA PRO A 219 39.54 -32.54 -15.60
C PRO A 219 38.83 -32.38 -14.24
N SER A 220 37.97 -31.35 -14.17
CA SER A 220 37.00 -31.13 -13.10
C SER A 220 35.83 -32.12 -13.19
N PRO A 221 35.32 -32.68 -12.08
CA PRO A 221 34.22 -33.66 -12.13
C PRO A 221 32.87 -32.99 -12.41
N SER A 222 32.17 -33.50 -13.44
CA SER A 222 30.80 -33.13 -13.79
C SER A 222 29.78 -33.68 -12.78
N THR A 223 28.93 -32.81 -12.22
CA THR A 223 27.80 -33.19 -11.39
C THR A 223 26.63 -33.64 -12.29
N SER A 224 26.26 -34.92 -12.20
CA SER A 224 25.06 -35.46 -12.86
C SER A 224 23.83 -35.22 -11.99
N THR A 225 22.79 -34.60 -12.55
CA THR A 225 21.47 -34.46 -11.91
C THR A 225 20.51 -35.47 -12.53
N SER A 226 20.02 -36.42 -11.72
CA SER A 226 19.02 -37.40 -12.11
C SER A 226 17.61 -36.83 -11.94
N THR A 227 16.81 -36.83 -13.00
CA THR A 227 15.40 -36.43 -12.97
C THR A 227 14.53 -37.64 -12.59
N VAL A 228 13.82 -37.56 -11.46
CA VAL A 228 12.81 -38.55 -11.06
C VAL A 228 11.47 -38.14 -11.65
N THR A 229 10.91 -39.00 -12.51
CA THR A 229 9.54 -38.83 -13.04
C THR A 229 8.56 -39.50 -12.08
N VAL A 230 7.66 -38.72 -11.49
CA VAL A 230 6.56 -39.24 -10.64
C VAL A 230 5.33 -39.40 -11.52
N THR A 231 4.89 -40.64 -11.73
CA THR A 231 3.62 -40.96 -12.40
C THR A 231 2.49 -40.85 -11.38
N GLN A 232 1.58 -39.88 -11.58
CA GLN A 232 0.38 -39.71 -10.76
C GLN A 232 -0.79 -40.46 -11.40
N THR A 233 -1.30 -41.48 -10.71
CA THR A 233 -2.51 -42.22 -11.12
C THR A 233 -3.75 -41.43 -10.70
N THR A 234 -4.59 -41.07 -11.67
CA THR A 234 -5.86 -40.36 -11.42
C THR A 234 -6.98 -41.37 -11.13
N SER A 235 -7.58 -41.29 -9.95
CA SER A 235 -8.77 -42.05 -9.58
C SER A 235 -10.00 -41.18 -9.77
N THR A 236 -10.90 -41.56 -10.69
CA THR A 236 -12.16 -40.86 -10.94
C THR A 236 -13.27 -41.47 -10.07
N THR A 237 -13.77 -40.73 -9.08
CA THR A 237 -14.96 -41.12 -8.31
C THR A 237 -16.19 -40.49 -8.95
N THR A 238 -17.13 -41.33 -9.37
CA THR A 238 -18.43 -40.92 -9.94
C THR A 238 -19.44 -40.68 -8.81
N ALA A 239 -20.10 -39.53 -8.81
CA ALA A 239 -21.18 -39.21 -7.88
C ALA A 239 -22.52 -39.83 -8.33
N PRO A 240 -23.37 -40.32 -7.42
CA PRO A 240 -24.72 -40.81 -7.76
C PRO A 240 -25.71 -39.66 -7.97
N PRO A 241 -26.79 -39.87 -8.76
CA PRO A 241 -27.76 -38.84 -9.08
C PRO A 241 -28.67 -38.50 -7.89
N GLY A 242 -28.93 -37.20 -7.73
CA GLY A 242 -29.73 -36.63 -6.64
C GLY A 242 -31.22 -36.93 -6.72
N GLY A 243 -31.85 -36.93 -5.55
CA GLY A 243 -33.29 -36.82 -5.32
C GLY A 243 -33.57 -35.70 -4.32
#